data_AF-C0NKH4-F1
#
_entry.id   AF-C0NKH4-F1
#
_cell.length_a   1.000
_cell.length_b   1.000
_cell.length_c   1.000
_cell.angle_alpha   90.00
_cell.angle_beta   90.00
_cell.angle_gamma   90.00
#
_symmetry.space_group_name_H-M   'P 1'
#
loop_
_entity.id
_entity.type
_entity.pdbx_description
1 polymer ?
#
loop_
_entity_poly.entity_id
_entity_poly.type
_entity_poly.pdbx_seq_one_letter_code
_entity_poly.pdbx_strand_id
1 'polypeptide(L)'
;MPLALTFAKPSWQAAEALLLENYPEPEPKDNEVLIEFLAAPVNHLDLLVIAGGYPIKPKFQLNGNHVGGFDGVGRVLKCGKDVTKLTPSDLVIPKALGLGTWRTHATLIADDLIVIPPTPDVTFAAILKTCVLPAYLLLEDMKQLKPGDWIIQNAGLGAISQMISQLAHLRGVKVISVIRDRSPGTAWNTTADIVLNESELPNAEILKGKRIMLGLDSVFGQSGEKIASCLSAHATFVNYGQLSGGGPAASVNLTHQQVYWNRLTFRCFRGTEQVALRTDSEIKDLYAWFTELFADGRLKSPKLNIVNWSGERDILATNIRAAIERQQSPVLGTEKTVFLYESATKSSQCRIPYVDLETAPEGVVATLKKMPMKRNIFYLLSHSPGLFPPIMGVYSAFFRKATRTLPLLDWQLIVLRIASTLECEYEWNVNAPVAKVHGMSEEVMGAIKACRKITLDGDNTNNTSPFSKRQLAILKFVDEQLKTYTNEEDTMAQLLGVLTYTELVEAVYVIGFYVMIARLIKAVGIDLDPEILGLEDMIKAGVN
;
A
#
# COMPACT_ATOMS: atom_id res chain seq x y z
N MET A 1 -11.67 16.88 2.12
CA MET A 1 -11.06 17.83 1.18
C MET A 1 -9.66 17.36 0.85
N PRO A 2 -9.19 17.53 -0.38
CA PRO A 2 -7.80 17.29 -0.74
C PRO A 2 -6.78 18.12 0.05
N LEU A 3 -5.57 17.55 0.22
CA LEU A 3 -4.46 18.11 1.01
C LEU A 3 -3.18 18.13 0.16
N ALA A 4 -2.38 19.19 0.26
CA ALA A 4 -1.12 19.36 -0.47
C ALA A 4 -0.01 19.90 0.43
N LEU A 5 1.24 19.54 0.14
CA LEU A 5 2.43 20.17 0.69
C LEU A 5 2.98 21.20 -0.29
N THR A 6 2.89 22.46 0.11
CA THR A 6 3.26 23.62 -0.70
C THR A 6 4.46 24.35 -0.10
N PHE A 7 5.16 25.15 -0.92
CA PHE A 7 6.18 26.08 -0.46
C PHE A 7 6.19 27.34 -1.33
N ALA A 8 6.31 28.52 -0.71
CA ALA A 8 6.21 29.80 -1.40
C ALA A 8 7.54 30.26 -2.04
N LYS A 9 8.67 29.98 -1.37
CA LYS A 9 10.00 30.43 -1.78
C LYS A 9 11.02 29.31 -1.56
N PRO A 10 12.13 29.30 -2.32
CA PRO A 10 13.19 28.34 -2.09
C PRO A 10 13.74 28.39 -0.66
N SER A 11 14.01 27.23 -0.05
CA SER A 11 14.58 27.11 1.30
C SER A 11 15.39 25.83 1.48
N TRP A 12 16.58 25.96 2.06
CA TRP A 12 17.39 24.81 2.49
C TRP A 12 16.81 24.08 3.71
N GLN A 13 15.90 24.72 4.45
CA GLN A 13 15.15 24.15 5.57
C GLN A 13 13.76 23.73 5.08
N ALA A 14 13.69 22.65 4.30
CA ALA A 14 12.45 22.20 3.68
C ALA A 14 11.36 21.89 4.71
N ALA A 15 11.73 21.31 5.86
CA ALA A 15 10.83 20.97 6.95
C ALA A 15 10.08 22.18 7.56
N GLU A 16 10.68 23.36 7.50
CA GLU A 16 10.09 24.63 7.97
C GLU A 16 9.33 25.35 6.87
N ALA A 17 9.79 25.23 5.62
CA ALA A 17 9.21 25.92 4.47
C ALA A 17 7.95 25.26 3.90
N LEU A 18 7.75 23.96 4.14
CA LEU A 18 6.60 23.21 3.65
C LEU A 18 5.36 23.50 4.50
N LEU A 19 4.25 23.80 3.83
CA LEU A 19 2.96 24.09 4.43
C LEU A 19 1.93 23.04 3.98
N LEU A 20 1.15 22.52 4.93
CA LEU A 20 0.04 21.63 4.63
C LEU A 20 -1.22 22.45 4.33
N GLU A 21 -1.63 22.50 3.07
CA GLU A 21 -2.77 23.27 2.58
C GLU A 21 -3.94 22.37 2.17
N ASN A 22 -5.17 22.80 2.51
CA ASN A 22 -6.37 22.23 1.93
C ASN A 22 -6.69 22.92 0.61
N TYR A 23 -7.31 22.20 -0.32
CA TYR A 23 -7.80 22.78 -1.57
C TYR A 23 -9.05 22.05 -2.06
N PRO A 24 -9.89 22.70 -2.89
CA PRO A 24 -11.03 22.02 -3.51
C PRO A 24 -10.55 20.92 -4.46
N GLU A 25 -11.34 19.86 -4.60
CA GLU A 25 -11.07 18.84 -5.61
C GLU A 25 -11.06 19.46 -7.01
N PRO A 26 -9.98 19.29 -7.80
CA PRO A 26 -9.90 19.86 -9.13
C PRO A 26 -10.73 19.04 -10.12
N GLU A 27 -11.33 19.71 -11.10
CA GLU A 27 -12.03 19.05 -12.21
C GLU A 27 -11.12 18.95 -13.44
N PRO A 28 -11.01 17.79 -14.10
CA PRO A 28 -10.16 17.63 -15.26
C PRO A 28 -10.72 18.38 -16.46
N LYS A 29 -9.86 19.06 -17.21
CA LYS A 29 -10.17 19.52 -18.58
C LYS A 29 -10.27 18.37 -19.55
N ASP A 30 -10.66 18.68 -20.79
CA ASP A 30 -10.91 17.69 -21.85
C ASP A 30 -9.74 16.71 -22.08
N ASN A 31 -8.49 17.15 -21.98
CA ASN A 31 -7.27 16.33 -22.16
C ASN A 31 -6.56 15.93 -20.85
N GLU A 32 -7.16 16.25 -19.70
CA GLU A 32 -6.63 15.96 -18.37
C GLU A 32 -7.36 14.77 -17.75
N VAL A 33 -6.74 14.16 -16.75
CA VAL A 33 -7.35 13.15 -15.88
C VAL A 33 -7.29 13.64 -14.44
N LEU A 34 -8.34 13.38 -13.67
CA LEU A 34 -8.31 13.51 -12.22
C LEU A 34 -7.64 12.26 -11.64
N ILE A 35 -6.60 12.47 -10.86
CA ILE A 35 -5.86 11.43 -10.16
C ILE A 35 -6.01 11.63 -8.67
N GLU A 36 -6.21 10.52 -7.98
CA GLU A 36 -5.97 10.38 -6.55
C GLU A 36 -4.58 9.76 -6.37
N PHE A 37 -3.64 10.50 -5.81
CA PHE A 37 -2.36 9.90 -5.46
C PHE A 37 -2.53 8.93 -4.30
N LEU A 38 -1.75 7.86 -4.30
CA LEU A 38 -1.79 6.80 -3.28
C LEU A 38 -0.50 6.81 -2.45
N ALA A 39 0.65 7.04 -3.07
CA ALA A 39 1.90 7.18 -2.35
C ALA A 39 2.90 8.05 -3.13
N ALA A 40 3.76 8.76 -2.41
CA ALA A 40 4.84 9.53 -3.02
C ALA A 40 6.13 9.47 -2.19
N PRO A 41 7.29 9.18 -2.80
CA PRO A 41 8.56 9.21 -2.11
C PRO A 41 9.01 10.65 -1.82
N VAL A 42 9.88 10.78 -0.82
CA VAL A 42 10.75 11.94 -0.66
C VAL A 42 12.12 11.61 -1.25
N ASN A 43 12.48 12.29 -2.34
CA ASN A 43 13.77 12.14 -3.01
C ASN A 43 14.70 13.30 -2.65
N HIS A 44 16.01 13.05 -2.77
CA HIS A 44 17.00 14.11 -2.64
C HIS A 44 16.77 15.23 -3.66
N LEU A 45 16.32 14.88 -4.88
CA LEU A 45 15.92 15.84 -5.92
C LEU A 45 14.82 16.79 -5.44
N ASP A 46 13.79 16.29 -4.75
CA ASP A 46 12.68 17.11 -4.25
C ASP A 46 13.21 18.20 -3.30
N LEU A 47 14.10 17.81 -2.40
CA LEU A 47 14.72 18.70 -1.41
C LEU A 47 15.66 19.72 -2.06
N LEU A 48 16.44 19.33 -3.07
CA LEU A 48 17.28 20.25 -3.83
C LEU A 48 16.45 21.27 -4.63
N VAL A 49 15.30 20.85 -5.17
CA VAL A 49 14.37 21.76 -5.88
C VAL A 49 13.74 22.73 -4.90
N ILE A 50 13.29 22.27 -3.73
CA ILE A 50 12.78 23.13 -2.66
C ILE A 50 13.86 24.12 -2.21
N ALA A 51 15.13 23.70 -2.12
CA ALA A 51 16.24 24.59 -1.81
C ALA A 51 16.60 25.59 -2.91
N GLY A 52 16.04 25.44 -4.13
CA GLY A 52 16.43 26.22 -5.30
C GLY A 52 17.81 25.84 -5.85
N GLY A 53 18.43 24.77 -5.33
CA GLY A 53 19.76 24.28 -5.70
C GLY A 53 19.78 23.36 -6.92
N TYR A 54 18.65 23.18 -7.60
CA TYR A 54 18.54 22.37 -8.81
C TYR A 54 17.90 23.15 -9.97
N PRO A 55 18.32 22.92 -11.24
CA PRO A 55 17.83 23.69 -12.38
C PRO A 55 16.36 23.41 -12.72
N ILE A 56 15.82 22.24 -12.36
CA ILE A 56 14.41 21.91 -12.62
C ILE A 56 13.50 22.66 -11.65
N LYS A 57 12.35 23.14 -12.15
CA LYS A 57 11.35 23.88 -11.37
C LYS A 57 10.03 23.10 -11.24
N PRO A 58 9.29 23.26 -10.14
CA PRO A 58 7.92 22.76 -10.04
C PRO A 58 7.04 23.39 -11.12
N LYS A 59 6.21 22.59 -11.78
CA LYS A 59 5.28 23.03 -12.83
C LYS A 59 3.90 23.40 -12.28
N PHE A 60 3.54 22.83 -11.13
CA PHE A 60 2.22 23.05 -10.53
C PHE A 60 2.31 23.98 -9.32
N GLN A 61 1.34 24.88 -9.22
CA GLN A 61 1.17 25.77 -8.08
C GLN A 61 -0.26 25.69 -7.56
N LEU A 62 -0.40 25.85 -6.25
CA LEU A 62 -1.66 25.96 -5.53
C LEU A 62 -1.63 27.27 -4.74
N ASN A 63 -2.62 28.13 -4.95
CA ASN A 63 -2.68 29.46 -4.30
C ASN A 63 -1.39 30.30 -4.46
N GLY A 64 -0.68 30.15 -5.59
CA GLY A 64 0.59 30.81 -5.86
C GLY A 64 1.82 30.12 -5.23
N ASN A 65 1.63 29.08 -4.43
CA ASN A 65 2.72 28.30 -3.82
C ASN A 65 3.03 27.06 -4.66
N HIS A 66 4.29 26.67 -4.75
CA HIS A 66 4.71 25.47 -5.48
C HIS A 66 4.33 24.20 -4.71
N VAL A 67 3.85 23.17 -5.40
CA VAL A 67 3.62 21.84 -4.79
C VAL A 67 4.88 20.99 -4.90
N GLY A 68 5.28 20.36 -3.79
CA GLY A 68 6.44 19.46 -3.74
C GLY A 68 6.20 18.09 -4.40
N GLY A 69 7.28 17.33 -4.60
CA GLY A 69 7.22 15.94 -5.09
C GLY A 69 7.28 15.80 -6.61
N PHE A 70 8.21 14.96 -7.06
CA PHE A 70 8.51 14.70 -8.49
C PHE A 70 8.17 13.28 -8.94
N ASP A 71 7.80 12.41 -8.01
CA ASP A 71 7.49 11.01 -8.24
C ASP A 71 6.37 10.54 -7.31
N GLY A 72 5.73 9.44 -7.65
CA GLY A 72 4.63 8.86 -6.88
C GLY A 72 3.76 7.96 -7.74
N VAL A 73 2.78 7.34 -7.12
CA VAL A 73 1.76 6.53 -7.79
C VAL A 73 0.39 7.09 -7.45
N GLY A 74 -0.48 7.14 -8.45
CA GLY A 74 -1.87 7.53 -8.29
C GLY A 74 -2.81 6.63 -9.06
N ARG A 75 -4.10 6.76 -8.78
CA ARG A 75 -5.20 6.10 -9.47
C ARG A 75 -5.98 7.15 -10.24
N VAL A 76 -6.28 6.87 -11.51
CA VAL A 76 -7.18 7.70 -12.29
C VAL A 76 -8.60 7.56 -11.73
N LEU A 77 -9.24 8.67 -11.36
CA LEU A 77 -10.63 8.71 -10.91
C LEU A 77 -11.59 9.05 -12.06
N LYS A 78 -11.22 10.04 -12.88
CA LYS A 78 -12.07 10.58 -13.95
C LYS A 78 -11.19 11.03 -15.12
N CYS A 79 -11.68 10.79 -16.34
CA CYS A 79 -11.02 11.22 -17.57
C CYS A 79 -11.78 12.39 -18.21
N GLY A 80 -11.05 13.36 -18.76
CA GLY A 80 -11.60 14.31 -19.71
C GLY A 80 -12.03 13.62 -21.01
N LYS A 81 -12.93 14.27 -21.77
CA LYS A 81 -13.57 13.67 -22.94
C LYS A 81 -12.62 13.31 -24.11
N ASP A 82 -11.45 13.95 -24.19
CA ASP A 82 -10.45 13.72 -25.24
C ASP A 82 -9.38 12.70 -24.81
N VAL A 83 -9.43 12.20 -23.57
CA VAL A 83 -8.49 11.21 -23.05
C VAL A 83 -8.88 9.82 -23.53
N THR A 84 -8.03 9.21 -24.37
CA THR A 84 -8.28 7.89 -24.97
C THR A 84 -7.33 6.79 -24.49
N LYS A 85 -6.22 7.16 -23.83
CA LYS A 85 -5.14 6.22 -23.42
C LYS A 85 -5.23 5.77 -21.96
N LEU A 86 -6.09 6.40 -21.17
CA LEU A 86 -6.27 6.16 -19.74
C LEU A 86 -7.74 5.96 -19.45
N THR A 87 -8.02 5.09 -18.49
CA THR A 87 -9.37 4.79 -18.00
C THR A 87 -9.43 4.95 -16.49
N PRO A 88 -10.61 5.26 -15.91
CA PRO A 88 -10.79 5.21 -14.47
C PRO A 88 -10.30 3.88 -13.89
N SER A 89 -9.66 3.94 -12.72
CA SER A 89 -8.98 2.84 -12.01
C SER A 89 -7.56 2.49 -12.48
N ASP A 90 -7.07 3.03 -13.60
CA ASP A 90 -5.67 2.83 -14.00
C ASP A 90 -4.72 3.35 -12.92
N LEU A 91 -3.71 2.53 -12.57
CA LEU A 91 -2.59 2.99 -11.75
C LEU A 91 -1.57 3.68 -12.65
N VAL A 92 -1.18 4.89 -12.26
CA VAL A 92 -0.30 5.75 -13.04
C VAL A 92 0.82 6.31 -12.19
N ILE A 93 1.97 6.55 -12.82
CA ILE A 93 3.09 7.29 -12.24
C ILE A 93 3.45 8.50 -13.14
N PRO A 94 4.00 9.59 -12.59
CA PRO A 94 4.42 10.74 -13.38
C PRO A 94 5.49 10.37 -14.43
N LYS A 95 5.21 10.62 -15.71
CA LYS A 95 6.24 10.64 -16.77
C LYS A 95 7.09 11.89 -16.64
N ALA A 96 6.43 13.05 -16.67
CA ALA A 96 7.06 14.34 -16.57
C ALA A 96 7.57 14.64 -15.15
N LEU A 97 8.55 15.53 -15.06
CA LEU A 97 9.09 16.02 -13.78
C LEU A 97 8.34 17.27 -13.32
N GLY A 98 8.25 17.46 -12.00
CA GLY A 98 7.71 18.68 -11.39
C GLY A 98 6.18 18.78 -11.38
N LEU A 99 5.46 17.67 -11.54
CA LEU A 99 3.98 17.65 -11.53
C LEU A 99 3.37 17.92 -10.14
N GLY A 100 4.17 17.89 -9.08
CA GLY A 100 3.73 18.12 -7.70
C GLY A 100 2.92 16.94 -7.18
N THR A 101 3.60 15.90 -6.70
CA THR A 101 2.96 14.65 -6.23
C THR A 101 2.69 14.64 -4.73
N TRP A 102 3.24 15.58 -3.96
CA TRP A 102 2.95 15.74 -2.53
C TRP A 102 1.61 16.42 -2.33
N ARG A 103 0.55 15.76 -2.79
CA ARG A 103 -0.85 16.14 -2.65
C ARG A 103 -1.76 14.94 -2.88
N THR A 104 -2.96 14.94 -2.30
CA THR A 104 -3.85 13.78 -2.42
C THR A 104 -4.56 13.68 -3.77
N HIS A 105 -4.84 14.81 -4.44
CA HIS A 105 -5.56 14.84 -5.72
C HIS A 105 -4.93 15.80 -6.75
N ALA A 106 -4.98 15.47 -8.03
CA ALA A 106 -4.42 16.29 -9.09
C ALA A 106 -5.17 16.14 -10.40
N THR A 107 -5.32 17.22 -11.15
CA THR A 107 -5.55 17.11 -12.60
C THR A 107 -4.22 17.19 -13.33
N LEU A 108 -3.96 16.21 -14.19
CA LEU A 108 -2.72 16.10 -14.97
C LEU A 108 -3.06 15.76 -16.42
N ILE A 109 -2.24 16.24 -17.36
CA ILE A 109 -2.37 15.91 -18.78
C ILE A 109 -2.12 14.40 -18.94
N ALA A 110 -2.97 13.70 -19.71
CA ALA A 110 -2.87 12.25 -19.85
C ALA A 110 -1.49 11.76 -20.35
N ASP A 111 -0.86 12.52 -21.27
CA ASP A 111 0.47 12.20 -21.82
C ASP A 111 1.65 12.46 -20.85
N ASP A 112 1.40 13.13 -19.72
CA ASP A 112 2.40 13.33 -18.65
C ASP A 112 2.45 12.15 -17.67
N LEU A 113 1.75 11.06 -17.96
CA LEU A 113 1.57 9.88 -17.10
C LEU A 113 1.98 8.59 -17.82
N ILE A 114 2.40 7.60 -17.03
CA ILE A 114 2.64 6.23 -17.51
C ILE A 114 1.76 5.29 -16.70
N VAL A 115 0.97 4.45 -17.38
CA VAL A 115 0.22 3.36 -16.74
C VAL A 115 1.16 2.26 -16.31
N ILE A 116 0.99 1.79 -15.08
CA ILE A 116 1.67 0.61 -14.54
C ILE A 116 0.64 -0.49 -14.27
N PRO A 117 1.04 -1.78 -14.25
CA PRO A 117 0.12 -2.84 -13.86
C PRO A 117 -0.39 -2.65 -12.43
N PRO A 118 -1.58 -3.21 -12.11
CA PRO A 118 -2.05 -3.30 -10.73
C PRO A 118 -1.00 -3.97 -9.85
N THR A 119 -0.76 -3.42 -8.66
CA THR A 119 0.14 -4.00 -7.66
C THR A 119 -0.49 -3.84 -6.28
N PRO A 120 -0.43 -4.87 -5.41
CA PRO A 120 -0.94 -4.75 -4.05
C PRO A 120 -0.12 -3.80 -3.19
N ASP A 121 1.14 -3.53 -3.56
CA ASP A 121 2.03 -2.63 -2.81
C ASP A 121 2.27 -1.33 -3.59
N VAL A 122 1.48 -0.31 -3.26
CA VAL A 122 1.62 1.04 -3.79
C VAL A 122 2.90 1.75 -3.31
N THR A 123 3.48 1.33 -2.20
CA THR A 123 4.74 1.93 -1.70
C THR A 123 5.93 1.50 -2.57
N PHE A 124 5.92 0.25 -3.05
CA PHE A 124 6.84 -0.21 -4.08
C PHE A 124 6.59 0.51 -5.42
N ALA A 125 5.33 0.64 -5.83
CA ALA A 125 4.96 1.37 -7.05
C ALA A 125 5.49 2.81 -7.05
N ALA A 126 5.42 3.48 -5.89
CA ALA A 126 5.86 4.86 -5.71
C ALA A 126 7.37 5.08 -5.91
N ILE A 127 8.18 4.01 -5.88
CA ILE A 127 9.64 4.09 -6.06
C ILE A 127 10.13 3.48 -7.39
N LEU A 128 9.22 3.03 -8.26
CA LEU A 128 9.58 2.43 -9.54
C LEU A 128 10.46 3.35 -10.39
N LYS A 129 10.05 4.60 -10.57
CA LYS A 129 10.74 5.58 -11.42
C LYS A 129 12.02 6.12 -10.78
N THR A 130 12.05 6.34 -9.47
CA THR A 130 13.18 6.98 -8.77
C THR A 130 14.20 6.01 -8.20
N CYS A 131 13.85 4.75 -7.97
CA CYS A 131 14.76 3.76 -7.39
C CYS A 131 14.99 2.55 -8.30
N VAL A 132 13.93 1.88 -8.75
CA VAL A 132 14.03 0.61 -9.48
C VAL A 132 14.55 0.81 -10.90
N LEU A 133 13.97 1.75 -11.65
CA LEU A 133 14.37 2.03 -13.02
C LEU A 133 15.83 2.52 -13.11
N PRO A 134 16.28 3.53 -12.33
CA PRO A 134 17.69 3.94 -12.35
C PRO A 134 18.66 2.80 -11.99
N ALA A 135 18.31 1.94 -11.04
CA ALA A 135 19.13 0.78 -10.69
C ALA A 135 19.27 -0.19 -11.86
N TYR A 136 18.19 -0.49 -12.57
CA TYR A 136 18.23 -1.32 -13.78
C TYR A 136 19.09 -0.67 -14.88
N LEU A 137 18.87 0.61 -15.17
CA LEU A 137 19.59 1.32 -16.23
C LEU A 137 21.08 1.49 -15.93
N LEU A 138 21.47 1.64 -14.65
CA LEU A 138 22.88 1.64 -14.24
C LEU A 138 23.56 0.29 -14.55
N LEU A 139 22.85 -0.82 -14.43
CA LEU A 139 23.38 -2.15 -14.75
C LEU A 139 23.33 -2.46 -16.24
N GLU A 140 22.32 -1.97 -16.94
CA GLU A 140 22.09 -2.23 -18.36
C GLU A 140 22.99 -1.38 -19.25
N ASP A 141 22.97 -0.06 -19.05
CA ASP A 141 23.49 0.87 -20.05
C ASP A 141 24.96 1.25 -19.79
N MET A 142 25.44 1.07 -18.55
CA MET A 142 26.74 1.61 -18.17
C MET A 142 27.89 0.66 -18.48
N LYS A 143 27.66 -0.66 -18.34
CA LYS A 143 28.66 -1.69 -18.60
C LYS A 143 27.99 -3.04 -18.89
N GLN A 144 28.38 -3.69 -19.99
CA GLN A 144 28.03 -5.09 -20.20
C GLN A 144 28.78 -5.97 -19.20
N LEU A 145 28.06 -6.44 -18.19
CA LEU A 145 28.56 -7.32 -17.14
C LEU A 145 28.31 -8.78 -17.51
N LYS A 146 29.20 -9.67 -17.08
CA LYS A 146 29.06 -11.12 -17.24
C LYS A 146 28.78 -11.78 -15.88
N PRO A 147 28.09 -12.94 -15.84
CA PRO A 147 28.02 -13.72 -14.61
C PRO A 147 29.40 -13.97 -14.01
N GLY A 148 29.54 -13.74 -12.70
CA GLY A 148 30.82 -13.79 -11.97
C GLY A 148 31.57 -12.46 -11.88
N ASP A 149 31.16 -11.43 -12.63
CA ASP A 149 31.70 -10.07 -12.45
C ASP A 149 31.28 -9.49 -11.10
N TRP A 150 32.03 -8.50 -10.65
CA TRP A 150 31.76 -7.75 -9.43
C TRP A 150 31.45 -6.28 -9.76
N ILE A 151 30.53 -5.72 -8.99
CA ILE A 151 30.23 -4.28 -8.94
C ILE A 151 30.63 -3.78 -7.56
N ILE A 152 31.15 -2.57 -7.48
CA ILE A 152 31.34 -1.85 -6.22
C ILE A 152 30.50 -0.58 -6.25
N GLN A 153 29.79 -0.27 -5.16
CA GLN A 153 28.97 0.93 -5.05
C GLN A 153 29.16 1.59 -3.70
N ASN A 154 29.19 2.93 -3.65
CA ASN A 154 29.04 3.66 -2.38
C ASN A 154 27.59 4.02 -2.10
N ALA A 155 27.35 4.63 -0.94
CA ALA A 155 26.00 4.82 -0.39
C ALA A 155 25.21 3.50 -0.31
N GLY A 156 25.89 2.39 0.00
CA GLY A 156 25.41 1.02 -0.22
C GLY A 156 24.14 0.58 0.54
N LEU A 157 23.61 1.41 1.44
CA LEU A 157 22.31 1.19 2.11
C LEU A 157 21.16 2.02 1.49
N GLY A 158 21.46 2.88 0.51
CA GLY A 158 20.46 3.68 -0.20
C GLY A 158 19.51 2.81 -1.01
N ALA A 159 18.29 3.32 -1.26
CA ALA A 159 17.25 2.57 -1.96
C ALA A 159 17.69 2.13 -3.38
N ILE A 160 18.36 3.00 -4.14
CA ILE A 160 18.92 2.65 -5.46
C ILE A 160 19.95 1.53 -5.32
N SER A 161 20.87 1.63 -4.36
CA SER A 161 21.90 0.60 -4.11
C SER A 161 21.33 -0.76 -3.72
N GLN A 162 20.25 -0.78 -2.93
CA GLN A 162 19.54 -2.03 -2.61
C GLN A 162 18.87 -2.64 -3.85
N MET A 163 18.32 -1.82 -4.75
CA MET A 163 17.77 -2.32 -6.02
C MET A 163 18.87 -2.81 -6.96
N ILE A 164 20.02 -2.12 -7.02
CA ILE A 164 21.20 -2.55 -7.78
C ILE A 164 21.65 -3.94 -7.31
N SER A 165 21.77 -4.17 -6.00
CA SER A 165 22.19 -5.47 -5.47
C SER A 165 21.27 -6.60 -5.92
N GLN A 166 19.95 -6.40 -5.82
CA GLN A 166 18.97 -7.42 -6.23
C GLN A 166 18.98 -7.66 -7.76
N LEU A 167 18.99 -6.60 -8.56
CA LEU A 167 19.00 -6.73 -10.02
C LEU A 167 20.33 -7.28 -10.57
N ALA A 168 21.45 -7.00 -9.92
CA ALA A 168 22.75 -7.57 -10.27
C ALA A 168 22.78 -9.09 -10.00
N HIS A 169 22.20 -9.53 -8.88
CA HIS A 169 22.08 -10.95 -8.56
C HIS A 169 21.27 -11.73 -9.60
N LEU A 170 20.18 -11.16 -10.12
CA LEU A 170 19.42 -11.76 -11.22
C LEU A 170 20.25 -11.96 -12.51
N ARG A 171 21.35 -11.22 -12.67
CA ARG A 171 22.30 -11.33 -13.79
C ARG A 171 23.53 -12.20 -13.47
N GLY A 172 23.56 -12.84 -12.29
CA GLY A 172 24.71 -13.60 -11.82
C GLY A 172 25.93 -12.75 -11.44
N VAL A 173 25.73 -11.44 -11.21
CA VAL A 173 26.78 -10.48 -10.87
C VAL A 173 26.79 -10.25 -9.35
N LYS A 174 27.99 -10.13 -8.78
CA LYS A 174 28.22 -9.96 -7.33
C LYS A 174 28.37 -8.49 -6.96
N VAL A 175 27.97 -8.09 -5.75
CA VAL A 175 27.95 -6.68 -5.34
C VAL A 175 28.70 -6.43 -4.03
N ILE A 176 29.58 -5.43 -4.04
CA ILE A 176 30.24 -4.84 -2.89
C ILE A 176 29.56 -3.50 -2.58
N SER A 177 29.00 -3.36 -1.38
CA SER A 177 28.35 -2.14 -0.91
C SER A 177 29.23 -1.43 0.12
N VAL A 178 29.60 -0.20 -0.21
CA VAL A 178 30.44 0.65 0.63
C VAL A 178 29.55 1.59 1.42
N ILE A 179 29.74 1.60 2.73
CA ILE A 179 28.94 2.35 3.69
C ILE A 179 29.84 3.30 4.46
N ARG A 180 29.25 4.40 4.97
CA ARG A 180 29.93 5.29 5.91
C ARG A 180 30.39 4.49 7.13
N ASP A 181 31.56 4.84 7.67
CA ASP A 181 32.16 4.17 8.83
C ASP A 181 31.19 4.12 10.02
N ARG A 182 31.09 2.94 10.64
CA ARG A 182 30.22 2.68 11.81
C ARG A 182 30.84 1.65 12.74
N SER A 183 30.26 1.55 13.94
CA SER A 183 30.67 0.56 14.93
C SER A 183 30.55 -0.88 14.39
N PRO A 184 31.57 -1.73 14.64
CA PRO A 184 31.54 -3.14 14.28
C PRO A 184 30.27 -3.85 14.80
N GLY A 185 29.72 -4.77 14.02
CA GLY A 185 28.53 -5.55 14.38
C GLY A 185 27.19 -4.86 14.13
N THR A 186 27.18 -3.62 13.63
CA THR A 186 25.93 -2.98 13.17
C THR A 186 25.30 -3.84 12.06
N ALA A 187 24.08 -4.31 12.27
CA ALA A 187 23.39 -5.10 11.26
C ALA A 187 23.04 -4.26 10.03
N TRP A 188 23.26 -4.82 8.84
CA TRP A 188 22.96 -4.18 7.56
C TRP A 188 21.75 -4.86 6.93
N ASN A 189 20.70 -4.09 6.63
CA ASN A 189 19.63 -4.60 5.77
C ASN A 189 20.02 -4.38 4.30
N THR A 190 20.81 -5.29 3.74
CA THR A 190 21.23 -5.27 2.34
C THR A 190 21.42 -6.68 1.82
N THR A 191 21.22 -6.86 0.52
CA THR A 191 21.49 -8.12 -0.19
C THR A 191 22.89 -8.14 -0.81
N ALA A 192 23.73 -7.13 -0.61
CA ALA A 192 25.09 -7.13 -1.13
C ALA A 192 25.92 -8.32 -0.61
N ASP A 193 26.77 -8.88 -1.48
CA ASP A 193 27.63 -10.03 -1.12
C ASP A 193 28.74 -9.62 -0.14
N ILE A 194 29.19 -8.38 -0.20
CA ILE A 194 30.20 -7.80 0.69
C ILE A 194 29.74 -6.41 1.12
N VAL A 195 29.92 -6.09 2.39
CA VAL A 195 29.74 -4.74 2.94
C VAL A 195 31.07 -4.27 3.50
N LEU A 196 31.53 -3.09 3.09
CA LEU A 196 32.77 -2.47 3.57
C LEU A 196 32.48 -1.05 4.07
N ASN A 197 33.17 -0.64 5.11
CA ASN A 197 33.22 0.76 5.51
C ASN A 197 34.13 1.58 4.58
N GLU A 198 33.89 2.88 4.47
CA GLU A 198 34.71 3.82 3.70
C GLU A 198 36.20 3.76 4.07
N SER A 199 36.53 3.54 5.35
CA SER A 199 37.89 3.41 5.86
C SER A 199 38.63 2.14 5.41
N GLU A 200 37.90 1.11 4.97
CA GLU A 200 38.49 -0.16 4.52
C GLU A 200 38.99 -0.09 3.06
N LEU A 201 38.53 0.91 2.30
CA LEU A 201 38.95 1.11 0.92
C LEU A 201 40.25 1.92 0.79
N PRO A 202 41.04 1.70 -0.27
CA PRO A 202 40.82 0.72 -1.36
C PRO A 202 41.46 -0.65 -1.10
N ASN A 203 42.10 -0.85 0.07
CA ASN A 203 43.06 -1.93 0.32
C ASN A 203 42.47 -3.14 1.07
N ALA A 204 41.15 -3.22 1.24
CA ALA A 204 40.52 -4.35 1.90
C ALA A 204 40.91 -5.68 1.25
N GLU A 205 41.53 -6.58 2.03
CA GLU A 205 42.06 -7.87 1.56
C GLU A 205 41.01 -8.72 0.83
N ILE A 206 39.75 -8.63 1.27
CA ILE A 206 38.62 -9.35 0.67
C ILE A 206 38.36 -8.97 -0.80
N LEU A 207 38.85 -7.82 -1.26
CA LEU A 207 38.72 -7.35 -2.65
C LEU A 207 39.71 -8.05 -3.60
N LYS A 208 40.81 -8.60 -3.09
CA LYS A 208 41.85 -9.21 -3.92
C LYS A 208 41.29 -10.34 -4.79
N GLY A 209 41.72 -10.34 -6.06
CA GLY A 209 41.33 -11.35 -7.06
C GLY A 209 39.91 -11.20 -7.63
N LYS A 210 39.10 -10.24 -7.17
CA LYS A 210 37.75 -10.00 -7.71
C LYS A 210 37.80 -9.16 -8.96
N ARG A 211 37.05 -9.58 -9.99
CA ARG A 211 36.91 -8.86 -11.26
C ARG A 211 35.87 -7.74 -11.13
N ILE A 212 36.24 -6.64 -10.49
CA ILE A 212 35.37 -5.48 -10.23
C ILE A 212 35.29 -4.62 -11.50
N MET A 213 34.23 -4.82 -12.30
CA MET A 213 34.09 -4.26 -13.65
C MET A 213 33.25 -2.98 -13.72
N LEU A 214 32.51 -2.66 -12.66
CA LEU A 214 31.66 -1.48 -12.59
C LEU A 214 31.77 -0.85 -11.20
N GLY A 215 32.07 0.44 -11.14
CA GLY A 215 32.06 1.27 -9.94
C GLY A 215 30.92 2.27 -10.03
N LEU A 216 30.00 2.25 -9.07
CA LEU A 216 28.83 3.13 -9.03
C LEU A 216 28.97 4.13 -7.88
N ASP A 217 29.11 5.40 -8.21
CA ASP A 217 29.38 6.48 -7.27
C ASP A 217 28.21 7.48 -7.19
N SER A 218 27.63 7.62 -6.00
CA SER A 218 26.60 8.62 -5.67
C SER A 218 27.10 9.69 -4.70
N VAL A 219 28.32 9.56 -4.17
CA VAL A 219 28.86 10.46 -3.13
C VAL A 219 29.80 11.48 -3.74
N PHE A 220 30.64 11.05 -4.68
CA PHE A 220 31.72 11.81 -5.30
C PHE A 220 32.86 12.17 -4.35
N GLY A 221 33.89 12.86 -4.85
CA GLY A 221 35.08 13.23 -4.08
C GLY A 221 35.91 12.01 -3.64
N GLN A 222 36.47 12.04 -2.42
CA GLN A 222 37.35 10.98 -1.91
C GLN A 222 36.71 9.59 -1.89
N SER A 223 35.40 9.50 -1.64
CA SER A 223 34.67 8.21 -1.72
C SER A 223 34.67 7.68 -3.16
N GLY A 224 34.41 8.55 -4.14
CA GLY A 224 34.52 8.22 -5.57
C GLY A 224 35.94 7.81 -5.98
N GLU A 225 36.98 8.49 -5.48
CA GLU A 225 38.38 8.11 -5.74
C GLU A 225 38.69 6.70 -5.22
N LYS A 226 38.27 6.38 -3.99
CA LYS A 226 38.41 5.05 -3.40
C LYS A 226 37.71 3.98 -4.22
N ILE A 227 36.49 4.25 -4.69
CA ILE A 227 35.75 3.36 -5.61
C ILE A 227 36.54 3.13 -6.90
N ALA A 228 37.06 4.20 -7.52
CA ALA A 228 37.84 4.10 -8.75
C ALA A 228 39.15 3.32 -8.56
N SER A 229 39.76 3.38 -7.37
CA SER A 229 40.98 2.62 -7.02
C SER A 229 40.74 1.11 -6.85
N CYS A 230 39.50 0.67 -6.61
CA CYS A 230 39.15 -0.75 -6.50
C CYS A 230 38.87 -1.42 -7.85
N LEU A 231 38.79 -0.66 -8.94
CA LEU A 231 38.36 -1.17 -10.23
C LEU A 231 39.42 -2.02 -10.93
N SER A 232 38.97 -3.11 -11.55
CA SER A 232 39.80 -3.96 -12.41
C SER A 232 40.12 -3.27 -13.74
N ALA A 233 41.12 -3.77 -14.46
CA ALA A 233 41.41 -3.27 -15.81
C ALA A 233 40.17 -3.37 -16.72
N HIS A 234 39.97 -2.35 -17.56
CA HIS A 234 38.82 -2.14 -18.46
C HIS A 234 37.46 -1.95 -17.78
N ALA A 235 37.44 -1.73 -16.47
CA ALA A 235 36.21 -1.43 -15.76
C ALA A 235 35.69 -0.02 -16.08
N THR A 236 34.45 0.23 -15.66
CA THR A 236 33.80 1.53 -15.86
C THR A 236 33.45 2.12 -14.49
N PHE A 237 33.90 3.36 -14.26
CA PHE A 237 33.44 4.19 -13.15
C PHE A 237 32.26 5.04 -13.62
N VAL A 238 31.18 5.06 -12.86
CA VAL A 238 29.96 5.81 -13.16
C VAL A 238 29.61 6.70 -11.98
N ASN A 239 29.64 8.01 -12.19
CA ASN A 239 29.04 8.94 -11.24
C ASN A 239 27.55 9.15 -11.58
N TYR A 240 26.67 9.00 -10.59
CA TYR A 240 25.22 9.17 -10.73
C TYR A 240 24.61 10.06 -9.64
N GLY A 241 25.44 10.70 -8.82
CA GLY A 241 25.02 11.59 -7.74
C GLY A 241 26.18 12.28 -7.04
N GLN A 242 25.85 13.26 -6.18
CA GLN A 242 26.84 14.01 -5.40
C GLN A 242 26.35 14.27 -3.98
N LEU A 243 26.33 13.24 -3.15
CA LEU A 243 25.93 13.35 -1.74
C LEU A 243 26.98 14.05 -0.85
N SER A 244 28.22 14.24 -1.33
CA SER A 244 29.27 14.96 -0.58
C SER A 244 29.06 16.47 -0.47
N GLY A 245 28.15 17.06 -1.26
CA GLY A 245 27.80 18.49 -1.17
C GLY A 245 28.82 19.48 -1.75
N GLY A 246 29.91 19.02 -2.38
CA GLY A 246 30.97 19.90 -2.89
C GLY A 246 30.62 20.76 -4.11
N GLY A 247 29.39 20.67 -4.64
CA GLY A 247 28.93 21.38 -5.84
C GLY A 247 29.72 21.05 -7.13
N PRO A 248 29.52 21.85 -8.20
CA PRO A 248 30.15 21.62 -9.50
C PRO A 248 31.69 21.72 -9.52
N ALA A 249 32.29 22.29 -8.47
CA ALA A 249 33.75 22.44 -8.35
C ALA A 249 34.43 21.25 -7.66
N ALA A 250 33.66 20.29 -7.14
CA ALA A 250 34.21 19.07 -6.58
C ALA A 250 35.01 18.29 -7.64
N SER A 251 36.05 17.60 -7.21
CA SER A 251 36.95 16.85 -8.10
C SER A 251 37.21 15.44 -7.59
N VAL A 252 37.61 14.56 -8.50
CA VAL A 252 38.19 13.25 -8.20
C VAL A 252 39.58 13.17 -8.82
N ASN A 253 40.58 12.81 -8.03
CA ASN A 253 41.96 12.62 -8.47
C ASN A 253 42.11 11.25 -9.14
N LEU A 254 42.59 11.25 -10.38
CA LEU A 254 42.85 10.03 -11.15
C LEU A 254 44.35 9.85 -11.37
N THR A 255 44.82 8.63 -11.22
CA THR A 255 46.21 8.26 -11.47
C THR A 255 46.44 7.90 -12.94
N HIS A 256 47.68 8.08 -13.41
CA HIS A 256 48.09 7.61 -14.74
C HIS A 256 47.86 6.09 -14.91
N GLN A 257 48.01 5.31 -13.84
CA GLN A 257 47.71 3.88 -13.84
C GLN A 257 46.24 3.59 -14.13
N GLN A 258 45.32 4.30 -13.50
CA GLN A 258 43.88 4.12 -13.72
C GLN A 258 43.48 4.42 -15.17
N VAL A 259 43.97 5.53 -15.73
CA VAL A 259 43.56 5.97 -17.07
C VAL A 259 44.28 5.18 -18.17
N TYR A 260 45.61 5.10 -18.10
CA TYR A 260 46.41 4.54 -19.20
C TYR A 260 46.57 3.02 -19.10
N TRP A 261 47.03 2.51 -17.95
CA TRP A 261 47.38 1.09 -17.80
C TRP A 261 46.15 0.21 -17.55
N ASN A 262 45.28 0.62 -16.64
CA ASN A 262 44.05 -0.08 -16.32
C ASN A 262 42.95 0.22 -17.34
N ARG A 263 43.08 1.27 -18.18
CA ARG A 263 42.10 1.61 -19.23
C ARG A 263 40.69 1.75 -18.66
N LEU A 264 40.57 2.41 -17.52
CA LEU A 264 39.27 2.69 -16.91
C LEU A 264 38.48 3.67 -17.78
N THR A 265 37.18 3.44 -17.93
CA THR A 265 36.25 4.38 -18.56
C THR A 265 35.48 5.13 -17.48
N PHE A 266 35.43 6.46 -17.56
CA PHE A 266 34.65 7.30 -16.65
C PHE A 266 33.41 7.83 -17.36
N ARG A 267 32.23 7.60 -16.78
CA ARG A 267 30.94 8.01 -17.34
C ARG A 267 30.12 8.75 -16.28
N CYS A 268 29.24 9.63 -16.72
CA CYS A 268 28.12 10.09 -15.91
C CYS A 268 26.86 9.28 -16.24
N PHE A 269 25.96 9.17 -15.27
CA PHE A 269 24.61 8.65 -15.47
C PHE A 269 23.59 9.75 -15.18
N ARG A 270 22.71 10.01 -16.15
CA ARG A 270 21.54 10.87 -15.98
C ARG A 270 20.31 10.06 -16.36
N GLY A 271 19.48 9.76 -15.36
CA GLY A 271 18.31 8.89 -15.55
C GLY A 271 17.38 9.37 -16.67
N THR A 272 17.16 10.69 -16.79
CA THR A 272 16.34 11.27 -17.86
C THR A 272 16.93 11.06 -19.26
N GLU A 273 18.25 11.09 -19.40
CA GLU A 273 18.91 10.83 -20.68
C GLU A 273 18.80 9.34 -21.05
N GLN A 274 18.99 8.43 -20.09
CA GLN A 274 18.85 6.99 -20.33
C GLN A 274 17.40 6.57 -20.63
N VAL A 275 16.42 7.23 -20.00
CA VAL A 275 15.01 7.04 -20.32
C VAL A 275 14.69 7.55 -21.73
N ALA A 276 15.27 8.67 -22.16
CA ALA A 276 15.04 9.24 -23.49
C ALA A 276 15.60 8.38 -24.65
N LEU A 277 16.44 7.38 -24.36
CA LEU A 277 16.91 6.39 -25.35
C LEU A 277 15.87 5.31 -25.67
N ARG A 278 14.74 5.30 -24.96
CA ARG A 278 13.69 4.28 -25.04
C ARG A 278 12.35 4.92 -25.41
N THR A 279 11.52 4.16 -26.09
CA THR A 279 10.13 4.50 -26.39
C THR A 279 9.28 4.40 -25.12
N ASP A 280 8.11 5.06 -25.13
CA ASP A 280 7.14 4.94 -24.04
C ASP A 280 6.69 3.50 -23.81
N SER A 281 6.62 2.69 -24.88
CA SER A 281 6.28 1.26 -24.79
C SER A 281 7.35 0.48 -24.03
N GLU A 282 8.63 0.66 -24.38
CA GLU A 282 9.74 -0.03 -23.70
C GLU A 282 9.81 0.36 -22.21
N ILE A 283 9.56 1.62 -21.87
CA ILE A 283 9.51 2.06 -20.47
C ILE A 283 8.32 1.43 -19.73
N LYS A 284 7.14 1.35 -20.37
CA LYS A 284 5.96 0.67 -19.81
C LYS A 284 6.23 -0.82 -19.58
N ASP A 285 6.87 -1.48 -20.54
CA ASP A 285 7.23 -2.90 -20.44
C ASP A 285 8.24 -3.15 -19.31
N LEU A 286 9.22 -2.25 -19.11
CA LEU A 286 10.14 -2.31 -17.97
C LEU A 286 9.39 -2.20 -16.64
N TYR A 287 8.47 -1.25 -16.49
CA TYR A 287 7.68 -1.14 -15.26
C TYR A 287 6.81 -2.38 -15.03
N ALA A 288 6.20 -2.93 -16.08
CA ALA A 288 5.43 -4.16 -15.98
C ALA A 288 6.28 -5.34 -15.51
N TRP A 289 7.48 -5.48 -16.08
CA TRP A 289 8.44 -6.50 -15.67
C TRP A 289 8.92 -6.30 -14.23
N PHE A 290 9.17 -5.07 -13.78
CA PHE A 290 9.52 -4.80 -12.38
C PHE A 290 8.40 -5.16 -11.41
N THR A 291 7.14 -4.87 -11.78
CA THR A 291 5.98 -5.27 -10.96
C THR A 291 5.80 -6.78 -10.93
N GLU A 292 6.11 -7.50 -12.01
CA GLU A 292 6.09 -8.97 -12.06
C GLU A 292 7.18 -9.57 -11.14
N LEU A 293 8.43 -9.09 -11.26
CA LEU A 293 9.54 -9.50 -10.38
C LEU A 293 9.23 -9.25 -8.90
N PHE A 294 8.50 -8.18 -8.60
CA PHE A 294 8.08 -7.89 -7.23
C PHE A 294 6.97 -8.84 -6.78
N ALA A 295 5.96 -9.09 -7.62
CA ALA A 295 4.84 -9.96 -7.31
C ALA A 295 5.25 -11.43 -7.08
N ASP A 296 6.28 -11.92 -7.78
CA ASP A 296 6.81 -13.29 -7.59
C ASP A 296 7.94 -13.39 -6.55
N GLY A 297 8.33 -12.26 -5.94
CA GLY A 297 9.32 -12.19 -4.87
C GLY A 297 10.78 -12.24 -5.31
N ARG A 298 11.09 -12.25 -6.61
CA ARG A 298 12.46 -12.12 -7.14
C ARG A 298 13.06 -10.73 -6.88
N LEU A 299 12.23 -9.71 -6.76
CA LEU A 299 12.58 -8.38 -6.30
C LEU A 299 11.79 -8.05 -5.03
N LYS A 300 12.45 -7.47 -4.04
CA LYS A 300 11.84 -7.04 -2.78
C LYS A 300 11.98 -5.54 -2.62
N SER A 301 10.95 -4.91 -2.06
CA SER A 301 11.01 -3.50 -1.69
C SER A 301 12.14 -3.28 -0.66
N PRO A 302 12.95 -2.21 -0.78
CA PRO A 302 13.88 -1.87 0.27
C PRO A 302 13.07 -1.50 1.52
N LYS A 303 13.68 -1.53 2.71
CA LYS A 303 12.97 -1.04 3.90
C LYS A 303 12.69 0.47 3.74
N LEU A 304 11.42 0.85 3.80
CA LEU A 304 10.94 2.21 3.65
C LEU A 304 10.46 2.75 4.99
N ASN A 305 10.61 4.06 5.18
CA ASN A 305 9.98 4.79 6.28
C ASN A 305 8.63 5.29 5.79
N ILE A 306 7.58 4.56 6.09
CA ILE A 306 6.22 4.90 5.67
C ILE A 306 5.63 5.93 6.64
N VAL A 307 5.17 7.04 6.08
CA VAL A 307 4.50 8.11 6.82
C VAL A 307 3.07 8.18 6.33
N ASN A 308 2.14 7.69 7.15
CA ASN A 308 0.73 7.71 6.82
C ASN A 308 0.22 9.15 6.81
N TRP A 309 -0.30 9.57 5.68
CA TRP A 309 -0.92 10.87 5.49
C TRP A 309 -2.41 10.76 5.82
N SER A 310 -2.69 10.47 7.10
CA SER A 310 -4.03 10.29 7.68
C SER A 310 -4.07 10.84 9.11
N GLY A 311 -5.28 10.98 9.65
CA GLY A 311 -5.51 11.44 11.02
C GLY A 311 -5.59 12.96 11.17
N GLU A 312 -5.52 13.43 12.41
CA GLU A 312 -5.67 14.86 12.74
C GLU A 312 -4.57 15.71 12.08
N ARG A 313 -4.96 16.88 11.56
CA ARG A 313 -4.10 17.73 10.73
C ARG A 313 -2.79 18.12 11.41
N ASP A 314 -2.80 18.41 12.70
CA ASP A 314 -1.60 18.85 13.44
C ASP A 314 -0.63 17.68 13.69
N ILE A 315 -1.16 16.50 13.98
CA ILE A 315 -0.37 15.25 14.10
C ILE A 315 0.27 14.93 12.76
N LEU A 316 -0.52 15.02 11.70
CA LEU A 316 -0.07 14.81 10.33
C LEU A 316 1.04 15.79 9.92
N ALA A 317 0.84 17.08 10.15
CA ALA A 317 1.85 18.10 9.86
C ALA A 317 3.16 17.85 10.64
N THR A 318 3.06 17.41 11.90
CA THR A 318 4.21 17.04 12.73
C THR A 318 4.94 15.83 12.17
N ASN A 319 4.21 14.78 11.78
CA ASN A 319 4.78 13.56 11.18
C ASN A 319 5.49 13.87 9.85
N ILE A 320 4.89 14.72 9.00
CA ILE A 320 5.50 15.16 7.74
C ILE A 320 6.79 15.93 8.02
N ARG A 321 6.77 16.90 8.96
CA ARG A 321 7.96 17.67 9.32
C ARG A 321 9.10 16.76 9.78
N ALA A 322 8.84 15.86 10.73
CA ALA A 322 9.83 14.91 11.22
C ALA A 322 10.38 14.01 10.11
N ALA A 323 9.55 13.61 9.15
CA ALA A 323 9.97 12.80 8.02
C ALA A 323 10.88 13.54 7.03
N ILE A 324 10.61 14.83 6.78
CA ILE A 324 11.47 15.69 5.96
C ILE A 324 12.80 15.97 6.68
N GLU A 325 12.76 16.30 7.97
CA GLU A 325 13.96 16.48 8.80
C GLU A 325 14.84 15.24 8.80
N ARG A 326 14.23 14.05 8.96
CA ARG A 326 14.93 12.76 8.86
C ARG A 326 15.60 12.60 7.50
N GLN A 327 14.93 12.97 6.40
CA GLN A 327 15.47 12.85 5.05
C GLN A 327 16.58 13.87 4.76
N GLN A 328 16.56 15.03 5.40
CA GLN A 328 17.61 16.05 5.36
C GLN A 328 18.76 15.76 6.34
N SER A 329 18.55 14.85 7.30
CA SER A 329 19.51 14.56 8.36
C SER A 329 20.81 13.96 7.81
N PRO A 330 21.97 14.42 8.30
CA PRO A 330 23.25 13.78 7.96
C PRO A 330 23.40 12.40 8.63
N VAL A 331 22.50 12.01 9.54
CA VAL A 331 22.56 10.75 10.29
C VAL A 331 22.67 9.52 9.36
N LEU A 332 23.44 8.53 9.82
CA LEU A 332 23.83 7.39 9.02
C LEU A 332 22.67 6.40 8.78
N GLY A 333 22.27 6.19 7.52
CA GLY A 333 21.40 5.05 7.13
C GLY A 333 19.91 5.28 7.26
N THR A 334 19.45 6.52 7.04
CA THR A 334 18.02 6.83 6.97
C THR A 334 17.36 6.07 5.82
N GLU A 335 16.34 5.28 6.13
CA GLU A 335 15.49 4.63 5.13
C GLU A 335 14.77 5.71 4.31
N LYS A 336 14.50 5.40 3.05
CA LYS A 336 13.76 6.32 2.17
C LYS A 336 12.37 6.56 2.72
N THR A 337 12.00 7.82 2.90
CA THR A 337 10.63 8.19 3.28
C THR A 337 9.68 8.04 2.08
N VAL A 338 8.53 7.42 2.32
CA VAL A 338 7.39 7.40 1.41
C VAL A 338 6.16 7.86 2.19
N PHE A 339 5.51 8.91 1.69
CA PHE A 339 4.20 9.29 2.18
C PHE A 339 3.16 8.33 1.61
N LEU A 340 2.30 7.76 2.46
CA LEU A 340 1.20 6.88 2.08
C LEU A 340 -0.11 7.62 2.31
N TYR A 341 -0.84 7.96 1.24
CA TYR A 341 -2.04 8.79 1.33
C TYR A 341 -3.23 7.94 1.78
N GLU A 342 -4.13 8.53 2.57
CA GLU A 342 -5.20 7.78 3.25
C GLU A 342 -6.04 6.90 2.30
N SER A 343 -6.31 7.36 1.08
CA SER A 343 -7.08 6.60 0.09
C SER A 343 -6.37 5.40 -0.52
N ALA A 344 -5.04 5.32 -0.39
CA ALA A 344 -4.26 4.14 -0.75
C ALA A 344 -4.65 2.91 0.05
N THR A 345 -5.30 3.10 1.19
CA THR A 345 -5.85 2.01 2.00
C THR A 345 -7.17 1.47 1.46
N LYS A 346 -7.74 2.06 0.40
CA LYS A 346 -9.07 1.74 -0.13
C LYS A 346 -9.11 1.55 -1.65
N SER A 347 -8.12 0.89 -2.27
CA SER A 347 -8.47 0.19 -3.52
C SER A 347 -9.53 -0.84 -3.17
N SER A 348 -10.69 -0.77 -3.80
CA SER A 348 -11.72 -1.77 -3.61
C SER A 348 -11.11 -3.16 -3.89
N GLN A 349 -11.07 -4.01 -2.88
CA GLN A 349 -10.74 -5.43 -3.01
C GLN A 349 -11.92 -6.22 -3.60
N CYS A 350 -13.10 -5.60 -3.65
CA CYS A 350 -14.31 -6.19 -4.18
C CYS A 350 -14.20 -6.41 -5.69
N ARG A 351 -14.27 -7.68 -6.10
CA ARG A 351 -14.21 -8.14 -7.50
C ARG A 351 -15.43 -7.73 -8.32
N ILE A 352 -16.51 -7.30 -7.66
CA ILE A 352 -17.71 -6.76 -8.31
C ILE A 352 -17.81 -5.28 -7.92
N PRO A 353 -17.86 -4.35 -8.89
CA PRO A 353 -18.08 -2.93 -8.60
C PRO A 353 -19.38 -2.74 -7.82
N TYR A 354 -19.45 -1.77 -6.91
CA TYR A 354 -20.71 -1.42 -6.24
C TYR A 354 -21.65 -0.72 -7.21
N VAL A 355 -22.98 -0.94 -7.07
CA VAL A 355 -23.98 -0.26 -7.90
C VAL A 355 -23.89 1.25 -7.72
N ASP A 356 -23.82 1.96 -8.85
CA ASP A 356 -23.85 3.41 -8.90
C ASP A 356 -25.29 3.93 -8.83
N LEU A 357 -25.55 4.84 -7.89
CA LEU A 357 -26.86 5.42 -7.65
C LEU A 357 -27.33 6.32 -8.80
N GLU A 358 -26.42 6.84 -9.62
CA GLU A 358 -26.77 7.67 -10.78
C GLU A 358 -27.31 6.85 -11.95
N THR A 359 -26.91 5.59 -12.05
CA THR A 359 -27.29 4.68 -13.15
C THR A 359 -28.23 3.55 -12.72
N ALA A 360 -28.50 3.40 -11.43
CA ALA A 360 -29.36 2.35 -10.90
C ALA A 360 -30.86 2.57 -11.21
N PRO A 361 -31.65 1.48 -11.38
CA PRO A 361 -33.10 1.57 -11.51
C PRO A 361 -33.76 2.29 -10.33
N GLU A 362 -34.83 3.07 -10.58
CA GLU A 362 -35.49 3.89 -9.55
C GLU A 362 -35.90 3.11 -8.30
N GLY A 363 -36.40 1.88 -8.46
CA GLY A 363 -36.80 1.01 -7.34
C GLY A 363 -35.62 0.61 -6.42
N VAL A 364 -34.42 0.43 -6.99
CA VAL A 364 -33.19 0.17 -6.24
C VAL A 364 -32.78 1.42 -5.46
N VAL A 365 -32.75 2.57 -6.14
CA VAL A 365 -32.40 3.86 -5.52
C VAL A 365 -33.34 4.20 -4.37
N ALA A 366 -34.64 4.01 -4.57
CA ALA A 366 -35.66 4.24 -3.54
C ALA A 366 -35.50 3.31 -2.33
N THR A 367 -35.04 2.07 -2.53
CA THR A 367 -34.79 1.11 -1.45
C THR A 367 -33.51 1.44 -0.69
N LEU A 368 -32.41 1.76 -1.39
CA LEU A 368 -31.14 2.14 -0.78
C LEU A 368 -31.25 3.43 0.04
N LYS A 369 -32.00 4.43 -0.44
CA LYS A 369 -32.23 5.70 0.29
C LYS A 369 -33.03 5.55 1.58
N LYS A 370 -33.79 4.45 1.76
CA LYS A 370 -34.55 4.16 2.99
C LYS A 370 -33.70 3.49 4.07
N MET A 371 -32.51 3.01 3.74
CA MET A 371 -31.65 2.34 4.71
C MET A 371 -31.13 3.36 5.72
N PRO A 372 -31.13 3.02 7.03
CA PRO A 372 -30.68 3.95 8.06
C PRO A 372 -29.19 4.28 7.89
N MET A 373 -28.43 3.41 7.24
CA MET A 373 -26.98 3.49 7.13
C MET A 373 -26.51 2.95 5.77
N LYS A 374 -25.40 3.50 5.27
CA LYS A 374 -24.73 2.99 4.06
C LYS A 374 -23.84 1.81 4.45
N ARG A 375 -24.05 0.66 3.78
CA ARG A 375 -23.25 -0.56 3.91
C ARG A 375 -22.98 -1.12 2.53
N ASN A 376 -21.74 -1.49 2.24
CA ASN A 376 -21.30 -2.05 0.96
C ASN A 376 -22.13 -3.27 0.52
N ILE A 377 -22.58 -4.10 1.46
CA ILE A 377 -23.40 -5.29 1.14
C ILE A 377 -24.73 -4.94 0.48
N PHE A 378 -25.36 -3.82 0.83
CA PHE A 378 -26.63 -3.41 0.22
C PHE A 378 -26.43 -2.99 -1.24
N TYR A 379 -25.31 -2.33 -1.55
CA TYR A 379 -24.98 -1.97 -2.93
C TYR A 379 -24.67 -3.21 -3.77
N LEU A 380 -24.02 -4.24 -3.20
CA LEU A 380 -23.79 -5.50 -3.90
C LEU A 380 -25.09 -6.26 -4.19
N LEU A 381 -25.96 -6.41 -3.20
CA LEU A 381 -27.26 -7.09 -3.39
C LEU A 381 -28.12 -6.37 -4.44
N SER A 382 -27.95 -5.06 -4.57
CA SER A 382 -28.73 -4.24 -5.49
C SER A 382 -28.43 -4.45 -6.99
N HIS A 383 -27.36 -5.20 -7.32
CA HIS A 383 -27.13 -5.68 -8.69
C HIS A 383 -28.27 -6.56 -9.23
N SER A 384 -29.08 -7.15 -8.35
CA SER A 384 -30.29 -7.88 -8.74
C SER A 384 -31.53 -7.03 -8.43
N PRO A 385 -31.98 -6.13 -9.32
CA PRO A 385 -33.10 -5.23 -9.04
C PRO A 385 -34.43 -5.98 -8.77
N GLY A 386 -34.59 -7.19 -9.31
CA GLY A 386 -35.77 -8.03 -9.07
C GLY A 386 -35.76 -8.75 -7.71
N LEU A 387 -34.58 -9.17 -7.23
CA LEU A 387 -34.45 -9.90 -5.95
C LEU A 387 -34.17 -8.97 -4.77
N PHE A 388 -33.57 -7.81 -5.01
CA PHE A 388 -33.13 -6.91 -3.95
C PHE A 388 -34.27 -6.44 -3.03
N PRO A 389 -35.40 -5.90 -3.54
CA PRO A 389 -36.49 -5.47 -2.65
C PRO A 389 -37.10 -6.63 -1.83
N PRO A 390 -37.42 -7.81 -2.39
CA PRO A 390 -37.86 -8.96 -1.60
C PRO A 390 -36.85 -9.42 -0.54
N ILE A 391 -35.56 -9.50 -0.88
CA ILE A 391 -34.48 -9.86 0.06
C ILE A 391 -34.43 -8.87 1.23
N MET A 392 -34.54 -7.57 0.95
CA MET A 392 -34.58 -6.55 2.01
C MET A 392 -35.85 -6.63 2.86
N GLY A 393 -36.96 -7.12 2.30
CA GLY A 393 -38.18 -7.44 3.05
C GLY A 393 -37.93 -8.53 4.09
N VAL A 394 -37.27 -9.64 3.71
CA VAL A 394 -36.89 -10.73 4.63
C VAL A 394 -35.91 -10.21 5.70
N TYR A 395 -34.88 -9.47 5.29
CA TYR A 395 -33.93 -8.85 6.21
C TYR A 395 -34.62 -7.98 7.26
N SER A 396 -35.57 -7.14 6.84
CA SER A 396 -36.32 -6.25 7.72
C SER A 396 -37.23 -7.02 8.70
N ALA A 397 -37.77 -8.17 8.28
CA ALA A 397 -38.62 -9.01 9.13
C ALA A 397 -37.86 -9.60 10.33
N PHE A 398 -36.54 -9.82 10.20
CA PHE A 398 -35.72 -10.27 11.33
C PHE A 398 -35.55 -9.18 12.41
N PHE A 399 -35.59 -7.89 12.07
CA PHE A 399 -35.47 -6.81 13.06
C PHE A 399 -36.80 -6.44 13.72
N ARG A 400 -37.93 -6.67 13.06
CA ARG A 400 -39.25 -6.24 13.56
C ARG A 400 -39.79 -7.21 14.61
N LYS A 401 -39.98 -6.70 15.84
CA LYS A 401 -40.60 -7.45 16.94
C LYS A 401 -42.01 -7.96 16.62
N ALA A 402 -42.73 -7.27 15.74
CA ALA A 402 -44.08 -7.66 15.32
C ALA A 402 -44.12 -8.94 14.45
N THR A 403 -43.00 -9.32 13.81
CA THR A 403 -42.96 -10.44 12.85
C THR A 403 -42.13 -11.62 13.32
N ARG A 404 -41.26 -11.44 14.31
CA ARG A 404 -40.26 -12.43 14.72
C ARG A 404 -40.53 -12.96 16.12
N THR A 405 -40.43 -14.28 16.29
CA THR A 405 -40.59 -14.96 17.58
C THR A 405 -39.26 -15.29 18.25
N LEU A 406 -38.21 -15.59 17.48
CA LEU A 406 -36.86 -15.82 17.97
C LEU A 406 -36.33 -14.55 18.66
N PRO A 407 -35.77 -14.61 19.87
CA PRO A 407 -35.18 -13.45 20.55
C PRO A 407 -34.02 -12.81 19.77
N LEU A 408 -33.80 -11.50 19.91
CA LEU A 408 -32.75 -10.77 19.15
C LEU A 408 -31.35 -11.30 19.43
N LEU A 409 -31.07 -11.58 20.69
CA LEU A 409 -29.77 -12.10 21.11
C LEU A 409 -29.51 -13.50 20.56
N ASP A 410 -30.52 -14.37 20.44
CA ASP A 410 -30.36 -15.71 19.86
C ASP A 410 -30.10 -15.64 18.35
N TRP A 411 -30.78 -14.74 17.66
CA TRP A 411 -30.47 -14.45 16.26
C TRP A 411 -29.03 -13.94 16.11
N GLN A 412 -28.62 -12.93 16.88
CA GLN A 412 -27.26 -12.39 16.80
C GLN A 412 -26.20 -13.44 17.19
N LEU A 413 -26.53 -14.36 18.11
CA LEU A 413 -25.69 -15.50 18.43
C LEU A 413 -25.45 -16.41 17.21
N ILE A 414 -26.51 -16.72 16.45
CA ILE A 414 -26.41 -17.48 15.19
C ILE A 414 -25.51 -16.76 14.20
N VAL A 415 -25.73 -15.47 13.97
CA VAL A 415 -24.97 -14.66 13.00
C VAL A 415 -23.50 -14.60 13.37
N LEU A 416 -23.17 -14.28 14.62
CA LEU A 416 -21.78 -14.20 15.05
C LEU A 416 -21.09 -15.57 15.00
N ARG A 417 -21.82 -16.67 15.24
CA ARG A 417 -21.27 -18.01 15.08
C ARG A 417 -20.96 -18.32 13.62
N ILE A 418 -21.88 -18.02 12.69
CA ILE A 418 -21.65 -18.15 11.23
C ILE A 418 -20.42 -17.35 10.82
N ALA A 419 -20.34 -16.08 11.19
CA ALA A 419 -19.23 -15.20 10.85
C ALA A 419 -17.89 -15.73 11.37
N SER A 420 -17.86 -16.26 12.60
CA SER A 420 -16.65 -16.86 13.18
C SER A 420 -16.25 -18.17 12.49
N THR A 421 -17.19 -19.08 12.27
CA THR A 421 -16.93 -20.41 11.69
C THR A 421 -16.55 -20.33 10.21
N LEU A 422 -17.14 -19.40 9.46
CA LEU A 422 -16.82 -19.17 8.04
C LEU A 422 -15.65 -18.20 7.84
N GLU A 423 -15.04 -17.67 8.90
CA GLU A 423 -14.00 -16.64 8.83
C GLU A 423 -14.43 -15.47 7.94
N CYS A 424 -15.60 -14.90 8.24
CA CYS A 424 -16.22 -13.81 7.50
C CYS A 424 -16.14 -12.50 8.31
N GLU A 425 -15.04 -11.77 8.15
CA GLU A 425 -14.75 -10.57 8.94
C GLU A 425 -15.79 -9.45 8.73
N TYR A 426 -16.21 -9.19 7.49
CA TYR A 426 -17.21 -8.17 7.20
C TYR A 426 -18.53 -8.44 7.93
N GLU A 427 -19.01 -9.68 7.90
CA GLU A 427 -20.25 -10.06 8.59
C GLU A 427 -20.15 -9.89 10.11
N TRP A 428 -19.00 -10.25 10.68
CA TRP A 428 -18.71 -9.98 12.10
C TRP A 428 -18.77 -8.48 12.41
N ASN A 429 -18.06 -7.66 11.63
CA ASN A 429 -17.95 -6.21 11.87
C ASN A 429 -19.29 -5.48 11.71
N VAL A 430 -20.19 -5.97 10.86
CA VAL A 430 -21.54 -5.42 10.70
C VAL A 430 -22.45 -5.75 11.89
N ASN A 431 -22.38 -6.99 12.41
CA ASN A 431 -23.36 -7.52 13.37
C ASN A 431 -22.90 -7.44 14.83
N ALA A 432 -21.60 -7.46 15.12
CA ALA A 432 -21.06 -7.34 16.47
C ALA A 432 -21.56 -6.08 17.22
N PRO A 433 -21.60 -4.87 16.61
CA PRO A 433 -22.20 -3.71 17.25
C PRO A 433 -23.69 -3.89 17.58
N VAL A 434 -24.44 -4.59 16.72
CA VAL A 434 -25.87 -4.87 16.95
C VAL A 434 -26.06 -5.77 18.16
N ALA A 435 -25.26 -6.84 18.27
CA ALA A 435 -25.28 -7.75 19.41
C ALA A 435 -24.95 -7.02 20.72
N LYS A 436 -23.92 -6.18 20.71
CA LYS A 436 -23.47 -5.40 21.87
C LYS A 436 -24.54 -4.41 22.35
N VAL A 437 -25.12 -3.63 21.44
CA VAL A 437 -26.19 -2.66 21.75
C VAL A 437 -27.41 -3.33 22.41
N HIS A 438 -27.66 -4.60 22.10
CA HIS A 438 -28.79 -5.36 22.65
C HIS A 438 -28.44 -6.27 23.82
N GLY A 439 -27.24 -6.13 24.40
CA GLY A 439 -26.88 -6.74 25.68
C GLY A 439 -26.04 -8.02 25.60
N MET A 440 -25.47 -8.37 24.44
CA MET A 440 -24.45 -9.41 24.39
C MET A 440 -23.14 -8.90 24.99
N SER A 441 -22.59 -9.62 25.98
CA SER A 441 -21.34 -9.23 26.63
C SER A 441 -20.12 -9.49 25.74
N GLU A 442 -19.05 -8.71 25.95
CA GLU A 442 -17.75 -8.93 25.31
C GLU A 442 -17.18 -10.32 25.64
N GLU A 443 -17.48 -10.87 26.82
CA GLU A 443 -17.11 -12.23 27.21
C GLU A 443 -17.75 -13.29 26.31
N VAL A 444 -19.06 -13.19 26.08
CA VAL A 444 -19.80 -14.10 25.18
C VAL A 444 -19.30 -13.95 23.75
N MET A 445 -19.12 -12.72 23.26
CA MET A 445 -18.59 -12.46 21.91
C MET A 445 -17.17 -13.01 21.74
N GLY A 446 -16.29 -12.80 22.73
CA GLY A 446 -14.94 -13.36 22.75
C GLY A 446 -14.95 -14.90 22.71
N ALA A 447 -15.84 -15.52 23.47
CA ALA A 447 -15.99 -16.98 23.48
C ALA A 447 -16.50 -17.54 22.14
N ILE A 448 -17.46 -16.87 21.47
CA ILE A 448 -17.91 -17.28 20.12
C ILE A 448 -16.73 -17.27 19.14
N LYS A 449 -15.94 -16.19 19.17
CA LYS A 449 -14.80 -16.00 18.26
C LYS A 449 -13.66 -16.98 18.50
N ALA A 450 -13.41 -17.35 19.76
CA ALA A 450 -12.35 -18.29 20.15
C ALA A 450 -12.74 -19.76 19.99
N CYS A 451 -14.04 -20.07 19.95
CA CYS A 451 -14.53 -21.45 19.96
C CYS A 451 -14.25 -22.17 18.64
N ARG A 452 -13.48 -23.27 18.70
CA ARG A 452 -13.24 -24.17 17.55
C ARG A 452 -14.30 -25.26 17.39
N LYS A 453 -14.92 -25.70 18.48
CA LYS A 453 -15.92 -26.77 18.47
C LYS A 453 -16.85 -26.60 19.67
N ILE A 454 -18.16 -26.57 19.42
CA ILE A 454 -19.17 -26.56 20.47
C ILE A 454 -19.47 -28.00 20.91
N THR A 455 -19.46 -28.24 22.22
CA THR A 455 -19.92 -29.50 22.85
C THR A 455 -21.08 -29.19 23.80
N LEU A 456 -22.08 -30.08 23.84
CA LEU A 456 -23.25 -29.93 24.74
C LEU A 456 -22.89 -30.34 26.17
N ASP A 457 -22.03 -31.34 26.28
CA ASP A 457 -21.27 -31.59 27.49
C ASP A 457 -20.24 -30.49 27.57
N GLY A 458 -20.51 -29.47 28.41
CA GLY A 458 -19.48 -28.51 28.78
C GLY A 458 -18.24 -29.32 29.16
N ASP A 459 -17.08 -28.99 28.58
CA ASP A 459 -15.82 -29.63 28.95
C ASP A 459 -15.58 -29.32 30.44
N ASN A 460 -16.11 -30.23 31.27
CA ASN A 460 -16.37 -30.08 32.70
C ASN A 460 -15.08 -30.30 33.51
N THR A 461 -13.93 -29.98 32.92
CA THR A 461 -12.65 -29.96 33.63
C THR A 461 -12.34 -28.58 34.19
N ASN A 462 -13.02 -27.50 33.77
CA ASN A 462 -13.00 -26.17 34.41
C ASN A 462 -14.33 -25.42 34.22
N ASN A 463 -14.98 -25.06 35.33
CA ASN A 463 -16.37 -24.61 35.47
C ASN A 463 -16.71 -23.20 34.92
N THR A 464 -16.36 -22.84 33.67
CA THR A 464 -16.45 -21.43 33.20
C THR A 464 -16.86 -21.25 31.73
N SER A 465 -17.92 -21.92 31.26
CA SER A 465 -18.51 -21.54 29.96
C SER A 465 -19.40 -20.31 30.14
N PRO A 466 -19.23 -19.23 29.36
CA PRO A 466 -20.08 -18.03 29.43
C PRO A 466 -21.46 -18.24 28.77
N PHE A 467 -21.70 -19.41 28.18
CA PHE A 467 -22.93 -19.72 27.45
C PHE A 467 -23.97 -20.40 28.33
N SER A 468 -25.22 -19.97 28.22
CA SER A 468 -26.37 -20.70 28.77
C SER A 468 -26.63 -22.01 28.01
N LYS A 469 -27.42 -22.93 28.60
CA LYS A 469 -27.84 -24.17 27.92
C LYS A 469 -28.52 -23.90 26.58
N ARG A 470 -29.37 -22.88 26.50
CA ARG A 470 -30.04 -22.46 25.25
C ARG A 470 -29.04 -21.99 24.21
N GLN A 471 -28.05 -21.20 24.62
CA GLN A 471 -27.00 -20.70 23.73
C GLN A 471 -26.12 -21.84 23.21
N LEU A 472 -25.73 -22.79 24.06
CA LEU A 472 -24.95 -23.97 23.64
C LEU A 472 -25.70 -24.82 22.60
N ALA A 473 -26.99 -25.07 22.81
CA ALA A 473 -27.82 -25.81 21.85
C ALA A 473 -27.88 -25.09 20.49
N ILE A 474 -28.11 -23.77 20.49
CA ILE A 474 -28.14 -22.96 19.26
C ILE A 474 -26.77 -22.93 18.57
N LEU A 475 -25.66 -22.80 19.32
CA LEU A 475 -24.32 -22.76 18.74
C LEU A 475 -23.93 -24.10 18.09
N LYS A 476 -24.25 -25.24 18.71
CA LYS A 476 -24.01 -26.56 18.11
C LYS A 476 -24.91 -26.79 16.90
N PHE A 477 -26.15 -26.34 16.96
CA PHE A 477 -27.08 -26.37 15.83
C PHE A 477 -26.50 -25.68 14.60
N VAL A 478 -25.92 -24.48 14.77
CA VAL A 478 -25.24 -23.75 13.69
C VAL A 478 -24.03 -24.53 13.16
N ASP A 479 -23.18 -25.06 14.04
CA ASP A 479 -22.00 -25.83 13.62
C ASP A 479 -22.38 -27.06 12.76
N GLU A 480 -23.42 -27.79 13.16
CA GLU A 480 -23.93 -28.95 12.42
C GLU A 480 -24.56 -28.54 11.08
N GLN A 481 -25.37 -27.48 11.07
CA GLN A 481 -25.99 -26.96 9.85
C GLN A 481 -24.95 -26.47 8.83
N LEU A 482 -23.88 -25.81 9.28
CA LEU A 482 -22.77 -25.39 8.41
C LEU A 482 -21.95 -26.57 7.88
N LYS A 483 -21.89 -27.68 8.63
CA LYS A 483 -21.07 -28.85 8.29
C LYS A 483 -21.79 -29.84 7.38
N THR A 484 -23.04 -30.19 7.70
CA THR A 484 -23.75 -31.31 7.03
C THR A 484 -25.17 -30.98 6.59
N TYR A 485 -25.72 -29.80 6.92
CA TYR A 485 -27.15 -29.46 6.74
C TYR A 485 -28.13 -30.38 7.48
N THR A 486 -27.61 -31.22 8.39
CA THR A 486 -28.37 -32.15 9.23
C THR A 486 -27.98 -31.92 10.69
N ASN A 487 -28.71 -32.52 11.62
CA ASN A 487 -28.43 -32.39 13.04
C ASN A 487 -28.41 -33.74 13.74
N GLU A 488 -27.58 -33.84 14.77
CA GLU A 488 -27.54 -35.02 15.64
C GLU A 488 -28.84 -35.11 16.46
N GLU A 489 -29.29 -36.32 16.78
CA GLU A 489 -30.55 -36.55 17.52
C GLU A 489 -30.54 -35.84 18.89
N ASP A 490 -29.42 -35.86 19.60
CA ASP A 490 -29.26 -35.16 20.89
C ASP A 490 -29.33 -33.64 20.73
N THR A 491 -28.70 -33.07 19.70
CA THR A 491 -28.81 -31.63 19.39
C THR A 491 -30.27 -31.24 19.16
N MET A 492 -31.00 -32.03 18.37
CA MET A 492 -32.42 -31.79 18.13
C MET A 492 -33.27 -31.93 19.38
N ALA A 493 -33.03 -32.94 20.22
CA ALA A 493 -33.73 -33.12 21.49
C ALA A 493 -33.52 -31.92 22.43
N GLN A 494 -32.29 -31.41 22.53
CA GLN A 494 -31.98 -30.24 23.37
C GLN A 494 -32.58 -28.94 22.82
N LEU A 495 -32.56 -28.73 21.51
CA LEU A 495 -33.22 -27.59 20.87
C LEU A 495 -34.73 -27.60 21.14
N LEU A 496 -35.39 -28.75 20.98
CA LEU A 496 -36.83 -28.89 21.27
C LEU A 496 -37.17 -28.71 22.76
N GLY A 497 -36.19 -28.90 23.65
CA GLY A 497 -36.33 -28.62 25.08
C GLY A 497 -36.23 -27.13 25.43
N VAL A 498 -35.67 -26.28 24.55
CA VAL A 498 -35.41 -24.86 24.85
C VAL A 498 -36.03 -23.89 23.84
N LEU A 499 -36.40 -24.31 22.63
CA LEU A 499 -37.01 -23.52 21.57
C LEU A 499 -38.42 -24.04 21.24
N THR A 500 -39.33 -23.12 20.91
CA THR A 500 -40.58 -23.47 20.24
C THR A 500 -40.32 -23.91 18.80
N TYR A 501 -41.29 -24.61 18.18
CA TYR A 501 -41.19 -24.99 16.77
C TYR A 501 -41.02 -23.77 15.85
N THR A 502 -41.69 -22.66 16.16
CA THR A 502 -41.57 -21.41 15.39
C THR A 502 -40.16 -20.82 15.51
N GLU A 503 -39.61 -20.75 16.71
CA GLU A 503 -38.24 -20.26 16.94
C GLU A 503 -37.20 -21.14 16.23
N LEU A 504 -37.38 -22.46 16.25
CA LEU A 504 -36.46 -23.39 15.56
C LEU A 504 -36.50 -23.21 14.03
N VAL A 505 -37.69 -23.05 13.44
CA VAL A 505 -37.82 -22.76 12.01
C VAL A 505 -37.24 -21.38 11.66
N GLU A 506 -37.46 -20.36 12.49
CA GLU A 506 -36.83 -19.04 12.31
C GLU A 506 -35.31 -19.11 12.39
N ALA A 507 -34.75 -19.94 13.29
CA ALA A 507 -33.31 -20.16 13.37
C ALA A 507 -32.74 -20.75 12.06
N VAL A 508 -33.45 -21.69 11.42
CA VAL A 508 -33.08 -22.21 10.08
C VAL A 508 -33.09 -21.09 9.04
N TYR A 509 -34.11 -20.22 9.05
CA TYR A 509 -34.19 -19.08 8.11
C TYR A 509 -33.04 -18.10 8.29
N VAL A 510 -32.68 -17.80 9.54
CA VAL A 510 -31.51 -16.96 9.86
C VAL A 510 -30.24 -17.60 9.31
N ILE A 511 -30.02 -18.90 9.56
CA ILE A 511 -28.83 -19.61 9.06
C ILE A 511 -28.77 -19.53 7.54
N GLY A 512 -29.84 -19.88 6.85
CA GLY A 512 -29.88 -19.85 5.38
C GLY A 512 -29.61 -18.46 4.82
N PHE A 513 -30.20 -17.42 5.41
CA PHE A 513 -30.02 -16.03 4.98
C PHE A 513 -28.57 -15.56 5.18
N TYR A 514 -28.00 -15.74 6.38
CA TYR A 514 -26.65 -15.24 6.67
C TYR A 514 -25.55 -16.08 6.01
N VAL A 515 -25.76 -17.38 5.80
CA VAL A 515 -24.86 -18.19 4.96
C VAL A 515 -24.88 -17.70 3.50
N MET A 516 -26.03 -17.31 2.96
CA MET A 516 -26.10 -16.70 1.63
C MET A 516 -25.33 -15.38 1.57
N ILE A 517 -25.48 -14.52 2.58
CA ILE A 517 -24.75 -13.25 2.67
C ILE A 517 -23.23 -13.48 2.80
N ALA A 518 -22.79 -14.34 3.71
CA ALA A 518 -21.39 -14.71 3.87
C ALA A 518 -20.78 -15.29 2.57
N ARG A 519 -21.53 -16.11 1.83
CA ARG A 519 -21.11 -16.61 0.51
C ARG A 519 -20.86 -15.49 -0.49
N LEU A 520 -21.79 -14.53 -0.59
CA LEU A 520 -21.61 -13.39 -1.48
C LEU A 520 -20.37 -12.58 -1.08
N ILE A 521 -20.27 -12.21 0.21
CA ILE A 521 -19.15 -11.47 0.80
C ILE A 521 -17.80 -12.11 0.44
N LYS A 522 -17.65 -13.41 0.71
CA LYS A 522 -16.38 -14.13 0.49
C LYS A 522 -16.10 -14.38 -0.99
N ALA A 523 -17.13 -14.60 -1.82
CA ALA A 523 -16.95 -14.84 -3.24
C ALA A 523 -16.39 -13.61 -3.97
N VAL A 524 -16.84 -12.42 -3.59
CA VAL A 524 -16.45 -11.17 -4.24
C VAL A 524 -15.34 -10.41 -3.51
N GLY A 525 -15.05 -10.73 -2.25
CA GLY A 525 -14.02 -10.03 -1.48
C GLY A 525 -14.45 -8.61 -1.11
N ILE A 526 -15.64 -8.46 -0.51
CA ILE A 526 -16.21 -7.15 -0.17
C ILE A 526 -15.24 -6.27 0.64
N ASP A 527 -15.23 -4.97 0.37
CA ASP A 527 -14.53 -4.00 1.20
C ASP A 527 -15.22 -3.81 2.55
N LEU A 528 -14.42 -3.64 3.60
CA LEU A 528 -14.91 -3.18 4.90
C LEU A 528 -15.60 -1.81 4.75
N ASP A 529 -16.72 -1.64 5.46
CA ASP A 529 -17.38 -0.34 5.49
C ASP A 529 -16.49 0.69 6.21
N PRO A 530 -16.53 1.97 5.81
CA PRO A 530 -15.94 3.03 6.63
C PRO A 530 -16.61 3.10 8.00
N GLU A 531 -15.91 3.68 8.97
CA GLU A 531 -16.49 3.97 10.29
C GLU A 531 -17.77 4.81 10.15
N ILE A 532 -18.83 4.41 10.87
CA ILE A 532 -20.13 5.08 10.85
C ILE A 532 -20.29 5.82 12.18
N LEU A 533 -20.12 7.15 12.14
CA LEU A 533 -20.32 8.01 13.30
C LEU A 533 -21.75 7.89 13.83
N GLY A 534 -21.92 7.69 15.14
CA GLY A 534 -23.23 7.53 15.77
C GLY A 534 -23.91 6.18 15.51
N LEU A 535 -23.16 5.17 15.04
CA LEU A 535 -23.70 3.86 14.69
C LEU A 535 -24.55 3.22 15.81
N GLU A 536 -24.09 3.26 17.05
CA GLU A 536 -24.83 2.66 18.18
C GLU A 536 -26.20 3.31 18.39
N ASP A 537 -26.30 4.63 18.24
CA ASP A 537 -27.56 5.36 18.38
C ASP A 537 -28.50 5.06 17.21
N MET A 538 -27.96 4.94 16.00
CA MET A 538 -28.73 4.53 14.81
C MET A 538 -29.28 3.10 14.97
N ILE A 539 -28.50 2.18 15.54
CA ILE A 539 -28.95 0.81 15.83
C ILE A 539 -30.08 0.82 16.86
N LYS A 540 -29.94 1.58 17.97
CA LYS A 540 -30.99 1.70 19.00
C LYS A 540 -32.29 2.26 18.44
N ALA A 541 -32.21 3.20 17.50
CA ALA A 541 -33.38 3.79 16.86
C ALA A 541 -34.08 2.84 15.88
N GLY A 542 -33.36 1.89 15.30
CA GLY A 542 -33.88 1.01 14.23
C GLY A 542 -34.64 -0.24 14.69
N VAL A 543 -34.65 -0.56 15.99
CA VAL A 543 -35.21 -1.82 16.54
C VAL A 543 -36.47 -1.61 17.40
N ASN A 544 -36.81 -0.35 17.72
CA ASN A 544 -38.09 0.02 18.34
C ASN A 544 -39.17 0.23 17.28
#